data_AF-A0A5B0LKM8-F1
#
_entry.id   AF-A0A5B0LKM8-F1
#
_cell.length_a   1.000
_cell.length_b   1.000
_cell.length_c   1.000
_cell.angle_alpha   90.00
_cell.angle_beta   90.00
_cell.angle_gamma   90.00
#
_symmetry.space_group_name_H-M   'P 1'
#
loop_
_entity.id
_entity.type
_entity.pdbx_description
1 polymer ?
#
loop_
_entity_poly.entity_id
_entity_poly.type
_entity_poly.pdbx_seq_one_letter_code
_entity_poly.pdbx_strand_id
1 'polypeptide(L)'
;MTRDETTFDDQPVAAFPISGAGRKTNYTLVERGHDHHEGDTPIKNLLGHGMGLGILGDSNEEDDDAEFTGGWATYFTQNQIAGACGKVHQDTDVIVALDYRRYGALNKVSKYCGKKVRITSGDKTIEATVADACPTCLNHNCLDLSEGAFKKLGVTVQEGMKPITWKFID
;
A
#
# COMPACT_ATOMS: atom_id res chain seq x y z
N MET A 1 8.34 10.58 -66.00
CA MET A 1 8.27 10.58 -64.52
C MET A 1 7.99 9.16 -64.09
N THR A 2 9.06 8.41 -63.86
CA THR A 2 9.12 7.04 -63.36
C THR A 2 8.74 7.03 -61.88
N ARG A 3 7.89 6.10 -61.44
CA ARG A 3 7.59 5.88 -60.02
C ARG A 3 8.25 4.57 -59.59
N ASP A 4 8.97 4.68 -58.48
CA ASP A 4 9.89 3.72 -57.90
C ASP A 4 9.29 2.36 -57.57
N GLU A 5 10.07 1.33 -57.91
CA GLU A 5 10.08 0.01 -57.27
C GLU A 5 10.92 0.11 -56.00
N THR A 6 10.42 -0.35 -54.86
CA THR A 6 11.25 -1.02 -53.86
C THR A 6 10.41 -2.05 -53.12
N THR A 7 10.65 -3.30 -53.53
CA THR A 7 10.32 -4.55 -52.86
C THR A 7 10.83 -4.56 -51.42
N PHE A 8 9.95 -4.91 -50.48
CA PHE A 8 10.29 -5.12 -49.08
C PHE A 8 10.90 -6.51 -48.95
N ASP A 9 12.22 -6.53 -48.76
CA ASP A 9 13.05 -7.73 -48.68
C ASP A 9 12.84 -8.46 -47.34
N ASP A 10 12.84 -9.78 -47.42
CA ASP A 10 12.42 -10.75 -46.42
C ASP A 10 13.69 -11.43 -45.90
N GLN A 11 14.25 -11.00 -44.77
CA GLN A 11 15.45 -11.62 -44.18
C GLN A 11 15.54 -11.55 -42.64
N PRO A 12 16.27 -12.48 -41.99
CA PRO A 12 15.72 -13.36 -40.95
C PRO A 12 16.07 -13.00 -39.49
N VAL A 13 15.32 -13.61 -38.58
CA VAL A 13 15.55 -13.65 -37.12
C VAL A 13 16.93 -14.20 -36.77
N ALA A 14 17.82 -13.34 -36.25
CA ALA A 14 19.09 -13.76 -35.69
C ALA A 14 18.87 -14.36 -34.29
N ALA A 15 19.19 -15.64 -34.16
CA ALA A 15 19.27 -16.36 -32.89
C ALA A 15 20.49 -15.88 -32.08
N PHE A 16 20.25 -15.46 -30.83
CA PHE A 16 21.31 -15.16 -29.88
C PHE A 16 21.89 -16.44 -29.28
N PRO A 17 23.23 -16.58 -29.18
CA PRO A 17 23.85 -17.75 -28.59
C PRO A 17 23.72 -17.75 -27.06
N ILE A 18 23.13 -18.82 -26.53
CA ILE A 18 23.22 -19.19 -25.11
C ILE A 18 24.61 -19.76 -24.84
N SER A 19 25.48 -18.98 -24.19
CA SER A 19 26.71 -19.49 -23.57
C SER A 19 26.54 -19.46 -22.06
N GLY A 20 26.50 -20.64 -21.46
CA GLY A 20 26.43 -20.81 -20.02
C GLY A 20 27.81 -20.81 -19.38
N ALA A 21 27.94 -20.18 -18.21
CA ALA A 21 28.89 -20.57 -17.17
C ALA A 21 28.53 -19.90 -15.84
N GLY A 22 28.16 -20.72 -14.84
CA GLY A 22 28.57 -20.51 -13.45
C GLY A 22 27.66 -19.71 -12.53
N ARG A 23 26.70 -20.41 -11.88
CA ARG A 23 26.51 -20.23 -10.44
C ARG A 23 26.00 -21.52 -9.80
N LYS A 24 26.92 -22.27 -9.19
CA LYS A 24 26.59 -23.36 -8.28
C LYS A 24 26.04 -22.72 -7.00
N THR A 25 24.73 -22.73 -6.81
CA THR A 25 24.12 -22.38 -5.52
C THR A 25 23.76 -23.68 -4.79
N ASN A 26 24.74 -24.21 -4.06
CA ASN A 26 24.48 -25.20 -3.01
C ASN A 26 24.40 -24.46 -1.68
N TYR A 27 23.20 -24.05 -1.29
CA TYR A 27 22.91 -23.69 0.10
C TYR A 27 22.02 -24.77 0.69
N THR A 28 22.64 -25.88 1.07
CA THR A 28 22.10 -26.81 2.06
C THR A 28 22.86 -26.60 3.34
N LEU A 29 22.24 -25.92 4.31
CA LEU A 29 22.53 -26.03 5.74
C LEU A 29 21.23 -25.70 6.47
N VAL A 30 20.33 -26.67 6.48
CA VAL A 30 19.29 -26.80 7.51
C VAL A 30 19.92 -27.69 8.58
N GLU A 31 20.36 -27.08 9.68
CA GLU A 31 20.68 -27.79 10.92
C GLU A 31 20.00 -27.01 12.06
N ARG A 32 18.87 -27.59 12.50
CA ARG A 32 18.54 -27.91 13.90
C ARG A 32 18.68 -26.81 14.98
N GLY A 33 17.51 -26.37 15.45
CA GLY A 33 17.06 -26.49 16.85
C GLY A 33 17.83 -25.76 17.95
N HIS A 34 17.14 -24.88 18.67
CA HIS A 34 17.17 -24.85 20.14
C HIS A 34 15.91 -24.16 20.68
N ASP A 35 15.12 -24.94 21.41
CA ASP A 35 14.09 -24.49 22.33
C ASP A 35 14.67 -23.52 23.36
N HIS A 36 13.96 -22.42 23.62
CA HIS A 36 14.07 -21.70 24.87
C HIS A 36 12.67 -21.48 25.42
N HIS A 37 12.25 -22.43 26.26
CA HIS A 37 11.20 -22.25 27.24
C HIS A 37 11.84 -21.98 28.61
N GLU A 38 11.02 -21.37 29.47
CA GLU A 38 11.19 -21.03 30.89
C GLU A 38 11.96 -19.76 31.27
N GLY A 39 11.20 -18.89 31.93
CA GLY A 39 11.66 -17.69 32.61
C GLY A 39 10.51 -16.95 33.29
N ASP A 40 9.68 -17.66 34.06
CA ASP A 40 8.79 -17.03 35.04
C ASP A 40 9.62 -16.20 36.03
N THR A 41 9.27 -14.93 36.20
CA THR A 41 9.48 -14.23 37.48
C THR A 41 8.28 -13.34 37.78
N PRO A 42 7.55 -13.60 38.87
CA PRO A 42 6.51 -12.72 39.36
C PRO A 42 7.09 -11.81 40.43
N ILE A 43 7.08 -10.49 40.24
CA ILE A 43 7.19 -9.56 41.38
C ILE A 43 6.23 -8.38 41.16
N LYS A 44 5.04 -8.53 41.73
CA LYS A 44 4.23 -7.41 42.24
C LYS A 44 4.94 -6.83 43.46
N ASN A 45 5.17 -5.52 43.49
CA ASN A 45 5.23 -4.63 44.67
C ASN A 45 5.97 -3.33 44.28
N LEU A 46 5.69 -2.14 44.82
CA LEU A 46 4.78 -1.69 45.87
C LEU A 46 4.78 -0.14 45.81
N LEU A 47 3.57 0.42 45.88
CA LEU A 47 3.12 1.76 46.29
C LEU A 47 4.11 2.92 46.61
N GLY A 48 3.68 4.11 46.19
CA GLY A 48 3.77 5.40 46.91
C GLY A 48 4.20 6.56 46.00
N HIS A 49 3.43 7.61 45.70
CA HIS A 49 2.54 8.45 46.52
C HIS A 49 1.49 9.13 45.57
N GLY A 50 0.17 8.98 45.78
CA GLY A 50 -0.73 10.03 46.35
C GLY A 50 -0.69 11.37 45.59
N MET A 51 -1.72 11.87 44.90
CA MET A 51 -3.01 12.35 45.45
C MET A 51 -4.02 12.71 44.32
N GLY A 52 -5.30 12.32 44.48
CA GLY A 52 -6.51 12.95 43.90
C GLY A 52 -6.79 12.64 42.41
N LEU A 53 -8.01 12.42 41.92
CA LEU A 53 -9.38 12.58 42.41
C LEU A 53 -10.25 11.63 41.54
N GLY A 54 -11.14 10.85 42.13
CA GLY A 54 -11.92 9.85 41.39
C GLY A 54 -12.95 10.46 40.42
N ILE A 55 -13.04 9.89 39.23
CA ILE A 55 -14.32 9.56 38.56
C ILE A 55 -14.17 8.16 37.98
N LEU A 56 -15.11 7.29 38.32
CA LEU A 56 -15.37 6.03 37.63
C LEU A 56 -15.85 6.40 36.22
N GLY A 57 -14.94 6.34 35.25
CA GLY A 57 -15.22 6.47 33.82
C GLY A 57 -14.72 5.20 33.15
N ASP A 58 -15.65 4.52 32.50
CA ASP A 58 -15.52 3.22 31.89
C ASP A 58 -14.42 3.16 30.82
N SER A 59 -13.87 1.96 30.73
CA SER A 59 -12.97 1.39 29.74
C SER A 59 -13.15 1.90 28.29
N ASN A 60 -12.03 2.27 27.67
CA ASN A 60 -11.69 2.04 26.26
C ASN A 60 -12.62 2.61 25.17
N GLU A 61 -12.47 3.89 24.85
CA GLU A 61 -12.86 4.47 23.54
C GLU A 61 -11.78 5.45 23.04
N GLU A 62 -10.55 4.97 22.80
CA GLU A 62 -9.47 5.79 22.21
C GLU A 62 -8.56 4.96 21.29
N ASP A 63 -9.10 4.35 20.23
CA ASP A 63 -8.27 3.69 19.21
C ASP A 63 -8.74 3.92 17.75
N ASP A 64 -9.82 4.68 17.53
CA ASP A 64 -10.38 4.91 16.17
C ASP A 64 -9.83 6.18 15.48
N ASP A 65 -8.98 6.95 16.17
CA ASP A 65 -8.50 8.25 15.68
C ASP A 65 -7.02 8.29 15.29
N ALA A 66 -6.34 7.14 15.23
CA ALA A 66 -4.93 7.09 14.86
C ALA A 66 -4.69 7.66 13.44
N GLU A 67 -4.04 8.82 13.38
CA GLU A 67 -3.64 9.47 12.13
C GLU A 67 -2.28 8.98 11.65
N PHE A 68 -2.21 8.57 10.39
CA PHE A 68 -0.99 8.18 9.69
C PHE A 68 -0.36 9.41 9.00
N THR A 69 0.94 9.60 9.20
CA THR A 69 1.71 10.73 8.66
C THR A 69 2.94 10.23 7.88
N GLY A 70 3.60 11.12 7.13
CA GLY A 70 4.79 10.78 6.33
C GLY A 70 4.47 9.96 5.06
N GLY A 71 3.20 9.91 4.67
CA GLY A 71 2.73 9.30 3.44
C GLY A 71 2.76 10.26 2.26
N TRP A 72 2.69 9.68 1.07
CA TRP A 72 2.52 10.41 -0.19
C TRP A 72 1.32 9.87 -0.95
N ALA A 73 0.55 10.76 -1.57
CA ALA A 73 -0.45 10.41 -2.55
C ALA A 73 0.16 10.44 -3.95
N THR A 74 -0.03 9.37 -4.72
CA THR A 74 0.13 9.30 -6.18
C THR A 74 -1.23 9.02 -6.83
N TYR A 75 -1.26 8.70 -8.12
CA TYR A 75 -2.49 8.31 -8.78
C TYR A 75 -2.37 7.08 -9.70
N PHE A 76 -3.49 6.39 -9.89
CA PHE A 76 -3.65 5.28 -10.83
C PHE A 76 -4.97 5.38 -11.62
N THR A 77 -5.06 4.59 -12.68
CA THR A 77 -6.31 4.26 -13.38
C THR A 77 -6.54 2.75 -13.35
N GLN A 78 -7.79 2.33 -13.20
CA GLN A 78 -8.17 0.93 -13.30
C GLN A 78 -8.34 0.48 -14.75
N ASN A 79 -8.71 1.40 -15.66
CA ASN A 79 -8.95 1.07 -17.07
C ASN A 79 -9.91 -0.14 -17.24
N GLN A 80 -10.96 -0.18 -16.42
CA GLN A 80 -11.95 -1.27 -16.38
C GLN A 80 -11.40 -2.65 -15.93
N ILE A 81 -10.26 -2.69 -15.25
CA ILE A 81 -9.70 -3.89 -14.64
C ILE A 81 -9.88 -3.80 -13.13
N ALA A 82 -10.42 -4.86 -12.53
CA ALA A 82 -10.64 -4.91 -11.09
C ALA A 82 -9.31 -4.88 -10.34
N GLY A 83 -9.26 -4.05 -9.28
CA GLY A 83 -8.15 -4.05 -8.33
C GLY A 83 -8.15 -5.27 -7.41
N ALA A 84 -7.22 -5.31 -6.47
CA ALA A 84 -7.04 -6.39 -5.50
C ALA A 84 -8.29 -6.65 -4.64
N CYS A 85 -9.19 -5.67 -4.47
CA CYS A 85 -10.47 -5.88 -3.79
C CYS A 85 -11.55 -6.56 -4.65
N GLY A 86 -11.26 -6.88 -5.91
CA GLY A 86 -12.11 -7.69 -6.78
C GLY A 86 -13.31 -6.97 -7.39
N LYS A 87 -13.37 -5.63 -7.32
CA LYS A 87 -14.42 -4.81 -7.93
C LYS A 87 -13.83 -3.86 -8.96
N VAL A 88 -14.53 -3.70 -10.08
CA VAL A 88 -14.25 -2.67 -11.08
C VAL A 88 -14.92 -1.38 -10.63
N HIS A 89 -14.15 -0.30 -10.65
CA HIS A 89 -14.55 1.08 -10.41
C HIS A 89 -14.20 1.91 -11.63
N GLN A 90 -14.86 3.06 -11.77
CA GLN A 90 -14.48 4.05 -12.78
C GLN A 90 -13.23 4.80 -12.32
N ASP A 91 -12.40 5.26 -13.26
CA ASP A 91 -11.22 6.06 -12.93
C ASP A 91 -11.58 7.40 -12.23
N THR A 92 -12.85 7.82 -12.38
CA THR A 92 -13.45 8.99 -11.74
C THR A 92 -14.03 8.73 -10.35
N ASP A 93 -14.17 7.45 -9.93
CA ASP A 93 -14.64 7.12 -8.58
C ASP A 93 -13.64 7.61 -7.53
N VAL A 94 -14.09 7.85 -6.30
CA VAL A 94 -13.20 8.31 -5.21
C VAL A 94 -12.71 7.10 -4.40
N ILE A 95 -11.70 6.42 -4.93
CA ILE A 95 -11.12 5.20 -4.37
C ILE A 95 -9.62 5.33 -4.15
N VAL A 96 -9.07 4.40 -3.36
CA VAL A 96 -7.65 4.36 -3.03
C VAL A 96 -7.12 2.94 -3.03
N ALA A 97 -5.89 2.78 -3.50
CA ALA A 97 -5.05 1.62 -3.29
C ALA A 97 -4.20 1.80 -2.03
N LEU A 98 -4.26 0.84 -1.11
CA LEU A 98 -3.36 0.83 0.05
C LEU A 98 -2.00 0.28 -0.34
N ASP A 99 -0.93 0.82 0.22
CA ASP A 99 0.37 0.18 0.19
C ASP A 99 0.30 -1.32 0.56
N TYR A 100 1.03 -2.17 -0.16
CA TYR A 100 0.95 -3.64 0.01
C TYR A 100 1.23 -4.11 1.44
N ARG A 101 2.09 -3.41 2.19
CA ARG A 101 2.46 -3.81 3.55
C ARG A 101 1.31 -3.58 4.53
N ARG A 102 0.42 -2.64 4.20
CA ARG A 102 -0.83 -2.40 4.94
C ARG A 102 -1.99 -3.22 4.39
N TYR A 103 -2.07 -3.35 3.07
CA TYR A 103 -3.09 -4.17 2.40
C TYR A 103 -3.01 -5.64 2.87
N GLY A 104 -1.80 -6.19 2.95
CA GLY A 104 -1.53 -7.60 3.27
C GLY A 104 -1.19 -8.41 2.02
N ALA A 105 -1.52 -9.69 2.04
CA ALA A 105 -1.20 -10.61 0.94
C ALA A 105 -1.96 -10.21 -0.34
N LEU A 106 -1.23 -9.86 -1.40
CA LEU A 106 -1.78 -9.34 -2.66
C LEU A 106 -2.65 -10.35 -3.44
N ASN A 107 -2.55 -11.64 -3.13
CA ASN A 107 -3.37 -12.69 -3.72
C ASN A 107 -4.67 -12.97 -2.93
N LYS A 108 -5.01 -12.12 -1.96
CA LYS A 108 -6.21 -12.23 -1.14
C LYS A 108 -6.89 -10.88 -1.02
N VAL A 109 -8.22 -10.88 -0.95
CA VAL A 109 -8.98 -9.67 -0.64
C VAL A 109 -8.68 -9.25 0.80
N SER A 110 -8.17 -8.03 0.98
CA SER A 110 -7.83 -7.48 2.28
C SER A 110 -9.08 -7.24 3.15
N LYS A 111 -8.90 -7.33 4.48
CA LYS A 111 -9.91 -6.89 5.47
C LYS A 111 -10.24 -5.40 5.39
N TYR A 112 -9.37 -4.60 4.74
CA TYR A 112 -9.57 -3.18 4.56
C TYR A 112 -10.41 -2.84 3.33
N CYS A 113 -10.64 -3.79 2.41
CA CYS A 113 -11.46 -3.54 1.23
C CYS A 113 -12.86 -3.06 1.61
N GLY A 114 -13.29 -1.93 1.04
CA GLY A 114 -14.57 -1.29 1.34
C GLY A 114 -14.57 -0.39 2.58
N LYS A 115 -13.51 -0.40 3.40
CA LYS A 115 -13.33 0.63 4.45
C LYS A 115 -13.05 1.99 3.82
N LYS A 116 -13.35 3.05 4.55
CA LYS A 116 -13.07 4.42 4.13
C LYS A 116 -11.84 4.95 4.83
N VAL A 117 -11.19 5.89 4.16
CA VAL A 117 -10.11 6.71 4.72
C VAL A 117 -10.43 8.18 4.52
N ARG A 118 -10.09 8.99 5.51
CA ARG A 118 -10.05 10.45 5.38
C ARG A 118 -8.62 10.86 5.11
N ILE A 119 -8.40 11.57 3.99
CA ILE A 119 -7.08 11.93 3.48
C ILE A 119 -6.98 13.45 3.42
N THR A 120 -5.91 14.00 3.98
CA THR A 120 -5.65 15.43 4.05
C THR A 120 -4.34 15.76 3.34
N SER A 121 -4.34 16.82 2.55
CA SER A 121 -3.14 17.40 1.93
C SER A 121 -3.24 18.91 1.88
N GLY A 122 -2.40 19.59 2.67
CA GLY A 122 -2.52 21.04 2.84
C GLY A 122 -3.86 21.42 3.46
N ASP A 123 -4.63 22.24 2.75
CA ASP A 123 -5.96 22.72 3.14
C ASP A 123 -7.12 21.83 2.66
N LYS A 124 -6.84 20.78 1.88
CA LYS A 124 -7.85 19.90 1.29
C LYS A 124 -7.96 18.58 2.01
N THR A 125 -9.19 18.17 2.26
CA THR A 125 -9.54 16.87 2.86
C THR A 125 -10.57 16.16 1.99
N ILE A 126 -10.38 14.87 1.74
CA ILE A 126 -11.35 14.02 1.04
C ILE A 126 -11.57 12.71 1.80
N GLU A 127 -12.66 12.03 1.48
CA GLU A 127 -12.90 10.65 1.89
C GLU A 127 -12.85 9.74 0.67
N ALA A 128 -12.11 8.63 0.77
CA ALA A 128 -11.96 7.65 -0.30
C ALA A 128 -12.20 6.24 0.21
N THR A 129 -12.69 5.37 -0.67
CA THR A 129 -12.93 3.95 -0.34
C THR A 129 -11.73 3.11 -0.74
N VAL A 130 -11.27 2.23 0.15
CA VAL A 130 -10.21 1.27 -0.17
C VAL A 130 -10.72 0.25 -1.16
N ALA A 131 -10.11 0.20 -2.35
CA ALA A 131 -10.54 -0.64 -3.46
C ALA A 131 -9.40 -1.41 -4.13
N ASP A 132 -8.14 -1.16 -3.76
CA ASP A 132 -7.00 -1.80 -4.40
C ASP A 132 -5.78 -1.90 -3.47
N ALA A 133 -4.71 -2.51 -3.99
CA ALA A 133 -3.40 -2.60 -3.38
C ALA A 133 -2.35 -1.97 -4.31
N CYS A 134 -1.36 -1.30 -3.73
CA CYS A 134 -0.26 -0.66 -4.42
C CYS A 134 1.05 -1.40 -4.10
N PRO A 135 1.56 -2.27 -5.00
CA PRO A 135 2.79 -3.03 -4.77
C PRO A 135 4.07 -2.19 -4.79
N THR A 136 4.01 -1.01 -5.40
CA THR A 136 5.16 -0.14 -5.67
C THR A 136 5.19 1.11 -4.78
N CYS A 137 4.24 1.25 -3.85
CA CYS A 137 4.15 2.39 -2.96
C CYS A 137 5.39 2.50 -2.07
N LEU A 138 5.89 3.72 -1.89
CA LEU A 138 7.23 3.96 -1.30
C LEU A 138 7.33 3.54 0.17
N ASN A 139 6.24 3.69 0.94
CA ASN A 139 6.20 3.35 2.36
C ASN A 139 4.77 2.96 2.82
N HIS A 140 4.64 2.50 4.08
CA HIS A 140 3.38 1.99 4.67
C HIS A 140 2.21 3.00 4.69
N ASN A 141 2.51 4.28 4.50
CA ASN A 141 1.56 5.38 4.60
C ASN A 141 1.29 6.04 3.25
N CYS A 142 1.96 5.58 2.17
CA CYS A 142 1.63 5.97 0.81
C CYS A 142 0.26 5.42 0.39
N LEU A 143 -0.47 6.23 -0.37
CA LEU A 143 -1.77 5.90 -0.94
C LEU A 143 -1.70 6.17 -2.45
N ASP A 144 -2.16 5.22 -3.27
CA ASP A 144 -2.30 5.46 -4.71
C ASP A 144 -3.77 5.76 -5.00
N LEU A 145 -4.10 6.99 -5.36
CA LEU A 145 -5.47 7.45 -5.49
C LEU A 145 -6.00 7.20 -6.91
N SER A 146 -7.28 6.90 -7.09
CA SER A 146 -7.83 7.01 -8.44
C SER A 146 -7.66 8.42 -8.98
N GLU A 147 -7.62 8.59 -10.29
CA GLU A 147 -7.57 9.92 -10.92
C GLU A 147 -8.65 10.87 -10.37
N GLY A 148 -9.87 10.37 -10.15
CA GLY A 148 -10.96 11.13 -9.54
C GLY A 148 -10.67 11.59 -8.11
N ALA A 149 -10.13 10.70 -7.26
CA ALA A 149 -9.74 11.04 -5.90
C ALA A 149 -8.56 12.04 -5.87
N PHE A 150 -7.54 11.83 -6.71
CA PHE A 150 -6.37 12.68 -6.79
C PHE A 150 -6.71 14.11 -7.21
N LYS A 151 -7.56 14.26 -8.24
CA LYS A 151 -8.11 15.56 -8.67
C LYS A 151 -8.93 16.22 -7.56
N LYS A 152 -9.73 15.45 -6.82
CA LYS A 152 -10.56 15.97 -5.70
C LYS A 152 -9.70 16.44 -4.51
N LEU A 153 -8.56 15.80 -4.26
CA LEU A 153 -7.55 16.26 -3.29
C LEU A 153 -6.84 17.54 -3.75
N GLY A 154 -7.14 18.02 -4.96
CA GLY A 154 -6.61 19.25 -5.52
C GLY A 154 -5.18 19.12 -6.00
N VAL A 155 -4.84 17.95 -6.54
CA VAL A 155 -3.54 17.69 -7.15
C VAL A 155 -3.75 17.45 -8.64
N THR A 156 -2.89 18.04 -9.44
CA THR A 156 -2.87 17.81 -10.89
C THR A 156 -1.99 16.61 -11.21
N VAL A 157 -2.32 15.89 -12.28
CA VAL A 157 -1.51 14.77 -12.77
C VAL A 157 -0.06 15.18 -13.03
N GLN A 158 0.17 16.44 -13.42
CA GLN A 158 1.50 17.00 -13.67
C GLN A 158 2.34 17.17 -12.40
N GLU A 159 1.71 17.45 -11.25
CA GLU A 159 2.41 17.48 -9.95
C GLU A 159 2.81 16.08 -9.50
N GLY A 160 2.05 15.05 -9.90
CA GLY A 160 2.40 13.64 -9.81
C GLY A 160 2.32 13.04 -8.40
N MET A 161 2.82 13.74 -7.38
CA MET A 161 2.88 13.24 -6.00
C MET A 161 2.75 14.37 -4.97
N LYS A 162 2.03 14.13 -3.86
CA LYS A 162 1.84 15.14 -2.80
C LYS A 162 1.90 14.53 -1.40
N PRO A 163 2.49 15.22 -0.39
CA PRO A 163 2.46 14.73 0.98
C PRO A 163 1.03 14.69 1.53
N ILE A 164 0.75 13.67 2.34
CA ILE A 164 -0.56 13.47 2.96
C ILE A 164 -0.46 13.05 4.43
N THR A 165 -1.52 13.37 5.18
CA THR A 165 -1.91 12.64 6.39
C THR A 165 -3.25 11.95 6.14
N TRP A 166 -3.52 10.85 6.82
CA TRP A 166 -4.80 10.17 6.66
C TRP A 166 -5.12 9.24 7.83
N LYS A 167 -6.39 8.90 7.99
CA LYS A 167 -6.83 7.87 8.94
C LYS A 167 -7.93 7.01 8.35
N PHE A 168 -8.10 5.81 8.89
CA PHE A 168 -9.33 5.06 8.66
C PHE A 168 -10.50 5.79 9.33
N ILE A 169 -11.68 5.67 8.74
CA ILE A 169 -12.93 6.17 9.32
C ILE A 169 -13.97 5.05 9.22
N ASP A 170 -14.82 4.95 10.23
CA ASP A 170 -15.95 4.02 10.27
C ASP A 170 -17.23 4.62 9.66
#